data_AF-S7X7Z7-F1
#
_entry.id   AF-S7X7Z7-F1
#
_cell.length_a   1.000
_cell.length_b   1.000
_cell.length_c   1.000
_cell.angle_alpha   90.00
_cell.angle_beta   90.00
_cell.angle_gamma   90.00
#
_symmetry.space_group_name_H-M   'P 1'
#
loop_
_entity.id
_entity.type
_entity.pdbx_description
1 polymer ?
#
loop_
_entity_poly.entity_id
_entity_poly.type
_entity_poly.pdbx_seq_one_letter_code
_entity_poly.pdbx_strand_id
1 'polypeptide(L)'
;MLSHWNITSNALDSSPRVPHVEGENRILSFLPICHVFERVLIYVYQYAGMSIYYAEGIDKIGDNAKEIKPNLMSVVPRLLEKVFDKIMHKGEELSGIKKGLFFWAVRLAERWEPYGANGGWYEFQLKIANKLIFSKWRDALGGNLSTMVSGSAALQPRLARIFGAAGMQIMEGYGLTETSPVVAVGMYKDNYYKVGTVGKPIDNVEVKIADDGELLIKGPNVMMGYYKDPVKTAEVMTGDFFHTGDKGEIDADGFLKITGRKKEMFKTSGGKYVIPPLLENDMKQSLFIEQIMVVGEGEKMPAALIQPNFDFIRDWIDFKQNGVGKTDTEIANSEIVINRIQEEIDKYNKHFGKWEQIKRFELTPDVWSIEGGHLTPTMKMKRAIIVGIYQDLYDKIYRV
;
A
#
# COMPACT_ATOMS: atom_id res chain seq x y z
N MET A 1 -12.83 -6.39 -21.28
CA MET A 1 -14.30 -6.32 -21.29
C MET A 1 -14.80 -7.20 -20.17
N LEU A 2 -15.66 -6.65 -19.32
CA LEU A 2 -16.24 -7.40 -18.20
C LEU A 2 -17.73 -7.55 -18.48
N SER A 3 -18.21 -8.79 -18.48
CA SER A 3 -19.63 -9.11 -18.56
C SER A 3 -20.33 -8.81 -17.24
N HIS A 4 -21.66 -8.78 -17.28
CA HIS A 4 -22.46 -8.75 -16.05
C HIS A 4 -22.09 -9.90 -15.11
N TRP A 5 -21.95 -11.12 -15.65
CA TRP A 5 -21.61 -12.31 -14.86
C TRP A 5 -20.22 -12.22 -14.23
N ASN A 6 -19.22 -11.64 -14.92
CA ASN A 6 -17.89 -11.48 -14.33
C ASN A 6 -17.94 -10.62 -13.05
N ILE A 7 -18.74 -9.55 -13.07
CA ILE A 7 -18.89 -8.62 -11.95
C ILE A 7 -19.76 -9.22 -10.84
N THR A 8 -20.90 -9.83 -11.19
CA THR A 8 -21.84 -10.34 -10.19
C THR A 8 -21.33 -11.60 -9.50
N SER A 9 -20.71 -12.54 -10.23
CA SER A 9 -20.04 -13.69 -9.61
C SER A 9 -18.97 -13.24 -8.63
N ASN A 10 -18.11 -12.29 -9.01
CA ASN A 10 -17.06 -11.80 -8.12
C ASN A 10 -17.62 -11.13 -6.85
N ALA A 11 -18.72 -10.37 -6.96
CA ALA A 11 -19.38 -9.79 -5.79
C ALA A 11 -19.99 -10.86 -4.87
N LEU A 12 -20.65 -11.87 -5.44
CA LEU A 12 -21.23 -12.98 -4.68
C LEU A 12 -20.16 -13.83 -3.99
N ASP A 13 -19.10 -14.21 -4.72
CA ASP A 13 -17.98 -15.02 -4.23
C ASP A 13 -17.11 -14.26 -3.21
N SER A 14 -17.11 -12.92 -3.24
CA SER A 14 -16.44 -12.08 -2.25
C SER A 14 -17.29 -11.83 -1.00
N SER A 15 -18.62 -11.97 -1.09
CA SER A 15 -19.52 -11.64 0.02
C SER A 15 -19.27 -12.41 1.33
N PRO A 16 -18.85 -13.70 1.32
CA PRO A 16 -18.53 -14.42 2.56
C PRO A 16 -17.31 -13.85 3.30
N ARG A 17 -16.49 -13.03 2.62
CA ARG A 17 -15.30 -12.38 3.18
C ARG A 17 -15.61 -11.05 3.87
N VAL A 18 -16.83 -10.54 3.74
CA VAL A 18 -17.23 -9.29 4.40
C VAL A 18 -17.34 -9.52 5.91
N PRO A 19 -16.61 -8.74 6.74
CA PRO A 19 -16.73 -8.88 8.18
C PRO A 19 -18.14 -8.49 8.60
N HIS A 20 -18.78 -9.37 9.37
CA HIS A 20 -20.07 -9.06 9.99
C HIS A 20 -19.77 -8.29 11.28
N VAL A 21 -20.07 -7.00 11.31
CA VAL A 21 -20.02 -6.20 12.54
C VAL A 21 -21.43 -6.18 13.15
N GLU A 22 -21.51 -6.40 14.46
CA GLU A 22 -22.77 -6.27 15.21
C GLU A 22 -23.29 -4.83 15.12
N GLY A 23 -24.59 -4.68 14.82
CA GLY A 23 -25.25 -3.37 14.69
C GLY A 23 -25.31 -2.84 13.26
N GLU A 24 -25.43 -1.51 13.13
CA GLU A 24 -25.52 -0.85 11.84
C GLU A 24 -24.14 -0.82 11.16
N ASN A 25 -24.06 -1.43 9.97
CA ASN A 25 -22.84 -1.47 9.15
C ASN A 25 -22.82 -0.24 8.22
N ARG A 26 -21.98 0.73 8.59
CA ARG A 26 -21.75 1.99 7.87
C ARG A 26 -20.37 1.96 7.23
N ILE A 27 -20.35 2.29 5.95
CA ILE A 27 -19.14 2.23 5.12
C ILE A 27 -18.82 3.62 4.61
N LEU A 28 -17.57 4.03 4.76
CA LEU A 28 -17.07 5.25 4.12
C LEU A 28 -16.40 4.89 2.79
N SER A 29 -16.97 5.36 1.69
CA SER A 29 -16.47 5.24 0.33
C SER A 29 -15.89 6.58 -0.13
N PHE A 30 -14.66 6.59 -0.65
CA PHE A 30 -14.06 7.81 -1.22
C PHE A 30 -13.35 7.54 -2.56
N LEU A 31 -13.20 6.29 -2.95
CA LEU A 31 -12.55 5.95 -4.21
C LEU A 31 -13.50 6.19 -5.39
N PRO A 32 -12.98 6.50 -6.59
CA PRO A 32 -13.83 6.66 -7.76
C PRO A 32 -14.57 5.37 -8.13
N ILE A 33 -15.91 5.41 -8.26
CA ILE A 33 -16.76 4.27 -8.64
C ILE A 33 -16.45 3.76 -10.06
N CYS A 34 -15.79 4.57 -10.90
CA CYS A 34 -15.32 4.10 -12.21
C CYS A 34 -14.19 3.05 -12.09
N HIS A 35 -13.49 3.01 -10.96
CA HIS A 35 -12.47 2.01 -10.69
C HIS A 35 -13.12 0.70 -10.21
N VAL A 36 -12.74 -0.43 -10.82
CA VAL A 36 -13.42 -1.71 -10.58
C VAL A 36 -13.38 -2.18 -9.13
N PHE A 37 -12.30 -1.85 -8.39
CA PHE A 37 -12.15 -2.17 -6.97
C PHE A 37 -13.31 -1.58 -6.17
N GLU A 38 -13.48 -0.26 -6.23
CA GLU A 38 -14.54 0.40 -5.48
C GLU A 38 -15.94 -0.02 -5.96
N ARG A 39 -16.12 -0.14 -7.28
CA ARG A 39 -17.40 -0.56 -7.87
C ARG A 39 -17.89 -1.90 -7.34
N VAL A 40 -17.00 -2.90 -7.27
CA VAL A 40 -17.39 -4.24 -6.81
C VAL A 40 -17.54 -4.27 -5.30
N LEU A 41 -16.72 -3.55 -4.54
CA LEU A 41 -16.92 -3.40 -3.09
C LEU A 41 -18.30 -2.82 -2.79
N ILE A 42 -18.75 -1.78 -3.51
CA ILE A 42 -20.10 -1.23 -3.38
C ILE A 42 -21.17 -2.30 -3.62
N TYR A 43 -21.03 -3.16 -4.63
CA TYR A 43 -21.99 -4.24 -4.88
C TYR A 43 -21.98 -5.30 -3.78
N VAL A 44 -20.80 -5.66 -3.27
CA VAL A 44 -20.62 -6.57 -2.14
C VAL A 44 -21.33 -6.01 -0.90
N TYR A 45 -21.16 -4.72 -0.62
CA TYR A 45 -21.77 -4.03 0.52
C TYR A 45 -23.29 -3.89 0.38
N GLN A 46 -23.79 -3.60 -0.82
CA GLN A 46 -25.22 -3.59 -1.12
C GLN A 46 -25.84 -4.98 -0.93
N TYR A 47 -25.16 -6.03 -1.41
CA TYR A 47 -25.58 -7.41 -1.21
C TYR A 47 -25.60 -7.81 0.27
N ALA A 48 -24.64 -7.31 1.06
CA ALA A 48 -24.57 -7.50 2.50
C ALA A 48 -25.55 -6.60 3.31
N GLY A 49 -26.36 -5.77 2.65
CA GLY A 49 -27.34 -4.90 3.32
C GLY A 49 -26.72 -3.75 4.12
N MET A 50 -25.56 -3.27 3.72
CA MET A 50 -24.81 -2.22 4.42
C MET A 50 -25.12 -0.81 3.87
N SER A 51 -24.98 0.21 4.73
CA SER A 51 -25.18 1.61 4.38
C SER A 51 -23.86 2.23 3.88
N ILE A 52 -23.87 2.78 2.65
CA ILE A 52 -22.69 3.36 2.01
C ILE A 52 -22.80 4.89 2.06
N TYR A 53 -21.77 5.53 2.62
CA TYR A 53 -21.63 6.98 2.70
C TYR A 53 -20.47 7.40 1.80
N TYR A 54 -20.70 8.37 0.93
CA TYR A 54 -19.67 8.90 0.04
C TYR A 54 -18.99 10.10 0.68
N ALA A 55 -17.67 10.06 0.77
CA ALA A 55 -16.87 11.19 1.22
C ALA A 55 -16.99 12.35 0.23
N GLU A 56 -17.01 13.58 0.75
CA GLU A 56 -17.09 14.79 -0.08
C GLU A 56 -15.77 15.07 -0.82
N GLY A 57 -14.67 14.51 -0.32
CA GLY A 57 -13.33 14.65 -0.86
C GLY A 57 -12.31 13.88 -0.01
N ILE A 58 -11.10 13.70 -0.56
CA ILE A 58 -10.01 13.00 0.16
C ILE A 58 -9.56 13.79 1.39
N ASP A 59 -9.59 15.11 1.33
CA ASP A 59 -9.26 16.02 2.42
C ASP A 59 -10.31 16.00 3.55
N LYS A 60 -11.55 15.59 3.25
CA LYS A 60 -12.69 15.52 4.19
C LYS A 60 -12.89 14.16 4.85
N ILE A 61 -12.12 13.13 4.47
CA ILE A 61 -12.24 11.77 5.01
C ILE A 61 -12.29 11.75 6.54
N GLY A 62 -11.40 12.50 7.21
CA GLY A 62 -11.34 12.53 8.67
C GLY A 62 -12.58 13.17 9.32
N ASP A 63 -13.13 14.21 8.71
CA ASP A 63 -14.33 14.89 9.20
C ASP A 63 -15.58 14.04 8.95
N ASN A 64 -15.72 13.49 7.73
CA ASN A 64 -16.82 12.58 7.39
C ASN A 64 -16.79 11.31 8.27
N ALA A 65 -15.61 10.75 8.53
CA ALA A 65 -15.48 9.57 9.41
C ALA A 65 -15.95 9.87 10.84
N LYS A 66 -15.68 11.06 11.39
CA LYS A 66 -16.18 11.45 12.72
C LYS A 66 -17.68 11.65 12.77
N GLU A 67 -18.26 12.17 11.70
CA GLU A 67 -19.71 12.39 11.57
C GLU A 67 -20.46 11.06 11.48
N ILE A 68 -20.06 10.21 10.52
CA ILE A 68 -20.82 9.00 10.18
C ILE A 68 -20.42 7.78 11.01
N LYS A 69 -19.22 7.82 11.63
CA LYS A 69 -18.62 6.77 12.48
C LYS A 69 -18.63 5.40 11.80
N PRO A 70 -17.90 5.24 10.67
CA PRO A 70 -17.92 4.01 9.89
C PRO A 70 -17.32 2.86 10.67
N ASN A 71 -17.77 1.64 10.36
CA ASN A 71 -17.17 0.40 10.86
C ASN A 71 -16.21 -0.21 9.83
N LEU A 72 -16.51 0.00 8.54
CA LEU A 72 -15.73 -0.46 7.40
C LEU A 72 -15.34 0.72 6.49
N MET A 73 -14.19 0.59 5.84
CA MET A 73 -13.71 1.57 4.86
C MET A 73 -12.88 0.89 3.77
N SER A 74 -13.09 1.22 2.50
CA SER A 74 -12.14 0.86 1.44
C SER A 74 -10.97 1.83 1.48
N VAL A 75 -9.73 1.33 1.40
CA VAL A 75 -8.51 2.17 1.46
C VAL A 75 -7.50 1.71 0.42
N VAL A 76 -6.47 2.53 0.23
CA VAL A 76 -5.28 2.16 -0.54
C VAL A 76 -4.05 2.32 0.36
N PRO A 77 -2.96 1.55 0.15
CA PRO A 77 -1.76 1.64 0.98
C PRO A 77 -1.26 3.07 1.17
N ARG A 78 -1.32 3.88 0.11
CA ARG A 78 -0.87 5.27 0.16
C ARG A 78 -1.64 6.14 1.17
N LEU A 79 -2.95 5.91 1.33
CA LEU A 79 -3.72 6.67 2.30
C LEU A 79 -3.30 6.28 3.72
N LEU A 80 -3.08 4.98 3.96
CA LEU A 80 -2.64 4.47 5.25
C LEU A 80 -1.24 4.99 5.61
N GLU A 81 -0.31 5.05 4.65
CA GLU A 81 1.01 5.68 4.79
C GLU A 81 0.85 7.13 5.26
N LYS A 82 0.10 7.96 4.52
CA LYS A 82 -0.11 9.38 4.87
C LYS A 82 -0.75 9.59 6.24
N VAL A 83 -1.73 8.75 6.60
CA VAL A 83 -2.35 8.81 7.92
C VAL A 83 -1.33 8.45 9.00
N PHE A 84 -0.54 7.41 8.78
CA PHE A 84 0.50 7.00 9.71
C PHE A 84 1.58 8.08 9.88
N ASP A 85 2.06 8.70 8.79
CA ASP A 85 3.07 9.76 8.84
C ASP A 85 2.56 10.97 9.64
N LYS A 86 1.31 11.40 9.43
CA LYS A 86 0.67 12.45 10.23
C LYS A 86 0.56 12.09 11.71
N ILE A 87 0.30 10.83 12.02
CA ILE A 87 0.24 10.34 13.40
C ILE A 87 1.63 10.36 14.04
N MET A 88 2.66 9.92 13.32
CA MET A 88 4.06 9.92 13.78
C MET A 88 4.56 11.33 14.02
N HIS A 89 4.27 12.25 13.10
CA HIS A 89 4.58 13.67 13.21
C HIS A 89 3.97 14.30 14.48
N LYS A 90 2.66 14.13 14.71
CA LYS A 90 2.01 14.55 15.97
C LYS A 90 2.63 13.91 17.21
N GLY A 91 3.12 12.68 17.08
CA GLY A 91 3.85 11.98 18.13
C GLY A 91 5.20 12.63 18.47
N GLU A 92 5.86 13.24 17.48
CA GLU A 92 7.13 13.95 17.67
C GLU A 92 6.97 15.29 18.38
N GLU A 93 5.85 15.97 18.17
CA GLU A 93 5.47 17.20 18.88
C GLU A 93 5.21 16.97 20.39
N LEU A 94 4.92 15.74 20.80
CA LEU A 94 4.72 15.40 22.22
C LEU A 94 6.03 15.57 23.00
N SER A 95 5.91 15.92 24.28
CA SER A 95 7.04 16.07 25.20
C SER A 95 6.96 15.12 26.40
N GLY A 96 8.12 14.86 27.01
CA GLY A 96 8.24 14.08 28.25
C GLY A 96 7.67 12.65 28.18
N ILE A 97 6.94 12.25 29.22
CA ILE A 97 6.38 10.89 29.38
C ILE A 97 5.39 10.56 28.26
N LYS A 98 4.63 11.54 27.74
CA LYS A 98 3.67 11.32 26.65
C LYS A 98 4.37 10.86 25.36
N LYS A 99 5.52 11.49 25.03
CA LYS A 99 6.35 11.07 23.90
C LYS A 99 6.87 9.64 24.10
N GLY A 100 7.41 9.36 25.30
CA GLY A 100 7.91 8.03 25.64
C GLY A 100 6.86 6.92 25.49
N LEU A 101 5.65 7.15 26.01
CA LEU A 101 4.52 6.21 25.89
C LEU A 101 4.06 6.04 24.44
N PHE A 102 4.02 7.11 23.66
CA PHE A 102 3.66 7.05 22.24
C PHE A 102 4.62 6.14 21.46
N PHE A 103 5.93 6.43 21.51
CA PHE A 103 6.92 5.61 20.79
C PHE A 103 7.07 4.19 21.35
N TRP A 104 6.79 3.99 22.64
CA TRP A 104 6.66 2.64 23.19
C TRP A 104 5.49 1.87 22.57
N ALA A 105 4.31 2.49 22.46
CA ALA A 105 3.14 1.87 21.84
C ALA A 105 3.39 1.55 20.36
N VAL A 106 4.02 2.46 19.60
CA VAL A 106 4.37 2.22 18.19
C VAL A 106 5.32 1.03 18.06
N ARG A 107 6.40 0.97 18.86
CA ARG A 107 7.34 -0.18 18.85
C ARG A 107 6.68 -1.50 19.25
N LEU A 108 5.71 -1.45 20.16
CA LEU A 108 4.92 -2.62 20.54
C LEU A 108 4.07 -3.11 19.36
N ALA A 109 3.45 -2.17 18.64
CA ALA A 109 2.59 -2.43 17.50
C ALA A 109 3.35 -2.94 16.26
N GLU A 110 4.59 -2.51 16.05
CA GLU A 110 5.47 -3.02 14.98
C GLU A 110 5.76 -4.53 15.09
N ARG A 111 5.62 -5.11 16.29
CA ARG A 111 5.81 -6.53 16.56
C ARG A 111 4.50 -7.33 16.55
N TRP A 112 3.38 -6.67 16.32
CA TRP A 112 2.07 -7.30 16.43
C TRP A 112 1.90 -8.42 15.42
N GLU A 113 1.41 -9.56 15.88
CA GLU A 113 0.96 -10.69 15.07
C GLU A 113 -0.52 -10.98 15.39
N PRO A 114 -1.32 -11.44 14.41
CA PRO A 114 -2.72 -11.74 14.64
C PRO A 114 -2.89 -12.94 15.60
N TYR A 115 -4.13 -13.13 16.07
CA TYR A 115 -4.55 -14.31 16.84
C TYR A 115 -3.82 -14.52 18.19
N GLY A 116 -3.24 -13.45 18.76
CA GLY A 116 -2.57 -13.51 20.06
C GLY A 116 -1.25 -14.28 20.05
N ALA A 117 -0.62 -14.43 18.87
CA ALA A 117 0.60 -15.22 18.70
C ALA A 117 1.79 -14.75 19.56
N ASN A 118 1.78 -13.49 20.00
CA ASN A 118 2.83 -12.90 20.82
C ASN A 118 2.70 -13.19 22.33
N GLY A 119 1.66 -13.90 22.76
CA GLY A 119 1.47 -14.37 24.14
C GLY A 119 0.86 -13.36 25.11
N GLY A 120 0.43 -13.84 26.29
CA GLY A 120 -0.42 -13.09 27.21
C GLY A 120 0.18 -11.80 27.79
N TRP A 121 1.51 -11.76 28.00
CA TRP A 121 2.17 -10.54 28.49
C TRP A 121 2.20 -9.43 27.44
N TYR A 122 2.46 -9.78 26.18
CA TYR A 122 2.36 -8.85 25.07
C TYR A 122 0.93 -8.31 24.94
N GLU A 123 -0.08 -9.19 25.01
CA GLU A 123 -1.48 -8.78 24.94
C GLU A 123 -1.89 -7.86 26.10
N PHE A 124 -1.33 -8.06 27.29
CA PHE A 124 -1.53 -7.14 28.41
C PHE A 124 -0.94 -5.75 28.14
N GLN A 125 0.30 -5.68 27.64
CA GLN A 125 0.91 -4.43 27.21
C GLN A 125 0.09 -3.76 26.10
N LEU A 126 -0.42 -4.56 25.16
CA LEU A 126 -1.21 -4.07 24.04
C LEU A 126 -2.55 -3.51 24.51
N LYS A 127 -3.20 -4.09 25.53
CA LYS A 127 -4.39 -3.51 26.15
C LYS A 127 -4.13 -2.14 26.75
N ILE A 128 -2.98 -1.95 27.40
CA ILE A 128 -2.58 -0.65 27.95
C ILE A 128 -2.36 0.36 26.81
N ALA A 129 -1.60 -0.02 25.77
CA ALA A 129 -1.39 0.82 24.59
C ALA A 129 -2.72 1.19 23.90
N ASN A 130 -3.65 0.24 23.81
CA ASN A 130 -4.97 0.44 23.21
C ASN A 130 -5.84 1.44 23.97
N LYS A 131 -5.73 1.48 25.30
CA LYS A 131 -6.48 2.41 26.13
C LYS A 131 -5.89 3.81 26.11
N LEU A 132 -4.56 3.94 26.11
CA LEU A 132 -3.86 5.22 26.28
C LEU A 132 -3.55 5.94 24.96
N ILE A 133 -3.18 5.18 23.92
CA ILE A 133 -2.66 5.71 22.65
C ILE A 133 -3.61 5.41 21.50
N PHE A 134 -3.89 4.13 21.22
CA PHE A 134 -4.64 3.75 20.00
C PHE A 134 -6.13 4.10 20.04
N SER A 135 -6.71 4.28 21.24
CA SER A 135 -8.06 4.84 21.40
C SER A 135 -8.22 6.17 20.66
N LYS A 136 -7.24 7.07 20.82
CA LYS A 136 -7.25 8.38 20.16
C LYS A 136 -7.12 8.28 18.65
N TRP A 137 -6.46 7.25 18.14
CA TRP A 137 -6.32 7.02 16.70
C TRP A 137 -7.66 6.56 16.12
N ARG A 138 -8.34 5.64 16.81
CA ARG A 138 -9.70 5.22 16.45
C ARG A 138 -10.67 6.39 16.52
N ASP A 139 -10.62 7.20 17.58
CA ASP A 139 -11.48 8.38 17.75
C ASP A 139 -11.32 9.38 16.60
N ALA A 140 -10.10 9.55 16.08
CA ALA A 140 -9.84 10.41 14.92
C ALA A 140 -10.53 9.92 13.63
N LEU A 141 -10.87 8.63 13.55
CA LEU A 141 -11.59 7.98 12.45
C LEU A 141 -13.03 7.59 12.85
N GLY A 142 -13.61 8.26 13.85
CA GLY A 142 -15.00 8.06 14.27
C GLY A 142 -15.23 7.00 15.34
N GLY A 143 -14.19 6.33 15.82
CA GLY A 143 -14.20 5.44 16.99
C GLY A 143 -14.71 4.02 16.74
N ASN A 144 -15.53 3.82 15.70
CA ASN A 144 -16.15 2.53 15.38
C ASN A 144 -15.42 1.75 14.27
N LEU A 145 -14.43 2.36 13.62
CA LEU A 145 -13.72 1.74 12.51
C LEU A 145 -12.95 0.52 13.00
N SER A 146 -13.38 -0.66 12.56
CA SER A 146 -12.78 -1.94 12.93
C SER A 146 -11.98 -2.54 11.79
N THR A 147 -12.43 -2.34 10.54
CA THR A 147 -11.84 -2.97 9.36
C THR A 147 -11.64 -1.99 8.21
N MET A 148 -10.47 -2.06 7.58
CA MET A 148 -10.12 -1.34 6.37
C MET A 148 -9.75 -2.34 5.28
N VAL A 149 -10.41 -2.29 4.12
CA VAL A 149 -10.12 -3.18 3.00
C VAL A 149 -9.11 -2.47 2.09
N SER A 150 -7.89 -2.98 2.02
CA SER A 150 -6.80 -2.39 1.25
C SER A 150 -6.53 -3.18 -0.02
N GLY A 151 -6.43 -2.49 -1.15
CA GLY A 151 -6.09 -3.10 -2.44
C GLY A 151 -5.33 -2.13 -3.34
N SER A 152 -5.34 -2.39 -4.65
CA SER A 152 -4.68 -1.60 -5.70
C SER A 152 -3.16 -1.69 -5.72
N ALA A 153 -2.48 -1.62 -4.57
CA ALA A 153 -1.03 -1.73 -4.46
C ALA A 153 -0.63 -2.63 -3.27
N ALA A 154 0.63 -3.04 -3.24
CA ALA A 154 1.16 -3.79 -2.10
C ALA A 154 1.17 -2.93 -0.83
N LEU A 155 0.71 -3.49 0.28
CA LEU A 155 0.74 -2.86 1.58
C LEU A 155 2.06 -3.18 2.29
N GLN A 156 2.62 -2.21 3.00
CA GLN A 156 3.77 -2.46 3.86
C GLN A 156 3.32 -3.32 5.06
N PRO A 157 3.97 -4.47 5.34
CA PRO A 157 3.62 -5.31 6.49
C PRO A 157 3.62 -4.54 7.81
N ARG A 158 4.52 -3.57 7.96
CA ARG A 158 4.57 -2.69 9.13
C ARG A 158 3.24 -1.97 9.39
N LEU A 159 2.58 -1.46 8.35
CA LEU A 159 1.29 -0.77 8.51
C LEU A 159 0.19 -1.76 8.91
N ALA A 160 0.15 -2.95 8.28
CA ALA A 160 -0.75 -4.03 8.67
C ALA A 160 -0.63 -4.34 10.17
N ARG A 161 0.61 -4.43 10.69
CA ARG A 161 0.88 -4.66 12.11
C ARG A 161 0.42 -3.51 12.99
N ILE A 162 0.80 -2.29 12.64
CA ILE A 162 0.53 -1.12 13.47
C ILE A 162 -0.97 -0.85 13.60
N PHE A 163 -1.69 -0.84 12.48
CA PHE A 163 -3.13 -0.62 12.48
C PHE A 163 -3.89 -1.83 13.07
N GLY A 164 -3.43 -3.06 12.82
CA GLY A 164 -3.94 -4.27 13.46
C GLY A 164 -3.84 -4.22 15.00
N ALA A 165 -2.68 -3.82 15.53
CA ALA A 165 -2.46 -3.61 16.96
C ALA A 165 -3.37 -2.53 17.55
N ALA A 166 -3.66 -1.50 16.75
CA ALA A 166 -4.58 -0.40 17.09
C ALA A 166 -6.06 -0.78 16.97
N GLY A 167 -6.40 -2.04 16.67
CA GLY A 167 -7.77 -2.51 16.53
C GLY A 167 -8.48 -2.02 15.26
N MET A 168 -7.72 -1.52 14.28
CA MET A 168 -8.18 -1.10 12.96
C MET A 168 -7.57 -2.04 11.92
N GLN A 169 -8.16 -3.22 11.81
CA GLN A 169 -7.65 -4.32 11.00
C GLN A 169 -7.57 -3.93 9.52
N ILE A 170 -6.47 -4.31 8.84
CA ILE A 170 -6.35 -4.10 7.39
C ILE A 170 -6.48 -5.44 6.69
N MET A 171 -7.57 -5.65 5.94
CA MET A 171 -7.75 -6.80 5.07
C MET A 171 -7.18 -6.49 3.69
N GLU A 172 -6.04 -7.11 3.37
CA GLU A 172 -5.41 -6.97 2.06
C GLU A 172 -6.14 -7.82 1.01
N GLY A 173 -6.43 -7.23 -0.14
CA GLY A 173 -7.03 -7.89 -1.29
C GLY A 173 -6.16 -7.76 -2.55
N TYR A 174 -6.08 -8.83 -3.32
CA TYR A 174 -5.41 -8.87 -4.61
C TYR A 174 -6.41 -9.06 -5.75
N GLY A 175 -6.14 -8.39 -6.85
CA GLY A 175 -7.02 -8.37 -8.00
C GLY A 175 -6.60 -7.38 -9.09
N LEU A 176 -7.06 -7.62 -10.30
CA LEU A 176 -6.85 -6.75 -11.47
C LEU A 176 -8.19 -6.35 -12.08
N THR A 177 -8.17 -5.42 -13.03
CA THR A 177 -9.40 -5.10 -13.78
C THR A 177 -9.90 -6.31 -14.55
N GLU A 178 -8.97 -7.08 -15.08
CA GLU A 178 -9.16 -8.30 -15.84
C GLU A 178 -9.77 -9.45 -15.03
N THR A 179 -9.81 -9.35 -13.70
CA THR A 179 -10.34 -10.38 -12.78
C THR A 179 -11.53 -9.89 -11.95
N SER A 180 -12.16 -8.78 -12.35
CA SER A 180 -13.47 -8.31 -11.87
C SER A 180 -13.73 -8.02 -10.37
N PRO A 181 -12.83 -7.46 -9.55
CA PRO A 181 -11.38 -7.57 -9.54
C PRO A 181 -10.87 -8.65 -8.58
N VAL A 182 -11.64 -9.07 -7.58
CA VAL A 182 -11.11 -9.80 -6.42
C VAL A 182 -10.67 -11.20 -6.84
N VAL A 183 -9.43 -11.55 -6.55
CA VAL A 183 -8.89 -12.90 -6.71
C VAL A 183 -8.72 -13.54 -5.35
N ALA A 184 -8.07 -12.83 -4.42
CA ALA A 184 -7.82 -13.27 -3.07
C ALA A 184 -8.04 -12.09 -2.11
N VAL A 185 -8.49 -12.39 -0.89
CA VAL A 185 -8.64 -11.39 0.16
C VAL A 185 -8.47 -12.04 1.53
N GLY A 186 -7.77 -11.33 2.41
CA GLY A 186 -7.62 -11.73 3.81
C GLY A 186 -8.92 -11.54 4.57
N MET A 187 -9.16 -12.38 5.58
CA MET A 187 -10.32 -12.27 6.48
C MET A 187 -9.91 -12.73 7.88
N TYR A 188 -10.25 -12.00 8.93
CA TYR A 188 -9.83 -12.39 10.28
C TYR A 188 -10.50 -13.67 10.77
N LYS A 189 -11.79 -13.84 10.44
CA LYS A 189 -12.57 -15.02 10.77
C LYS A 189 -11.87 -16.29 10.24
N ASP A 190 -11.98 -17.37 11.01
CA ASP A 190 -11.47 -18.71 10.64
C ASP A 190 -9.96 -18.78 10.34
N ASN A 191 -9.19 -17.81 10.85
CA ASN A 191 -7.74 -17.68 10.62
C ASN A 191 -7.34 -17.45 9.15
N TYR A 192 -8.12 -16.67 8.40
CA TYR A 192 -7.88 -16.35 6.98
C TYR A 192 -7.05 -15.07 6.77
N TYR A 193 -6.34 -14.60 7.80
CA TYR A 193 -5.52 -13.40 7.74
C TYR A 193 -4.08 -13.69 8.19
N LYS A 194 -3.11 -13.26 7.39
CA LYS A 194 -1.68 -13.41 7.67
C LYS A 194 -0.94 -12.19 7.17
N VAL A 195 -0.16 -11.55 8.05
CA VAL A 195 0.58 -10.33 7.71
C VAL A 195 1.57 -10.60 6.57
N GLY A 196 1.58 -9.71 5.57
CA GLY A 196 2.45 -9.84 4.40
C GLY A 196 1.90 -10.78 3.32
N THR A 197 0.62 -11.15 3.40
CA THR A 197 -0.10 -11.92 2.38
C THR A 197 -1.38 -11.18 1.99
N VAL A 198 -1.91 -11.48 0.81
CA VAL A 198 -3.18 -10.92 0.31
C VAL A 198 -4.38 -11.83 0.63
N GLY A 199 -4.21 -12.77 1.56
CA GLY A 199 -5.21 -13.76 1.94
C GLY A 199 -5.28 -14.96 1.00
N LYS A 200 -6.43 -15.62 1.01
CA LYS A 200 -6.69 -16.84 0.21
C LYS A 200 -7.59 -16.52 -0.97
N PRO A 201 -7.51 -17.27 -2.08
CA PRO A 201 -8.44 -17.14 -3.19
C PRO A 201 -9.89 -17.16 -2.72
N ILE A 202 -10.75 -16.37 -3.36
CA ILE A 202 -12.20 -16.40 -3.13
C ILE A 202 -12.82 -17.63 -3.78
N ASP A 203 -14.09 -17.89 -3.46
CA ASP A 203 -14.80 -19.06 -4.00
C ASP A 203 -14.85 -18.98 -5.54
N ASN A 204 -14.85 -20.15 -6.19
CA ASN A 204 -14.89 -20.30 -7.65
C ASN A 204 -13.72 -19.67 -8.44
N VAL A 205 -12.68 -19.15 -7.76
CA VAL A 205 -11.47 -18.62 -8.38
C VAL A 205 -10.28 -19.55 -8.11
N GLU A 206 -9.73 -20.10 -9.18
CA GLU A 206 -8.52 -20.91 -9.16
C GLU A 206 -7.29 -20.03 -9.40
N VAL A 207 -6.27 -20.20 -8.54
CA VAL A 207 -4.96 -19.55 -8.67
C VAL A 207 -3.91 -20.63 -8.85
N LYS A 208 -3.15 -20.52 -9.95
CA LYS A 208 -2.03 -21.42 -10.27
C LYS A 208 -0.74 -20.60 -10.40
N ILE A 209 0.37 -21.13 -9.88
CA ILE A 209 1.71 -20.56 -10.10
C ILE A 209 2.32 -21.23 -11.32
N ALA A 210 2.75 -20.46 -12.32
CA ALA A 210 3.49 -20.96 -13.48
C ALA A 210 4.97 -21.21 -13.13
N ASP A 211 5.70 -21.94 -13.98
CA ASP A 211 7.11 -22.31 -13.72
C ASP A 211 8.03 -21.10 -13.50
N ASP A 212 7.70 -19.96 -14.10
CA ASP A 212 8.46 -18.70 -13.94
C ASP A 212 7.99 -17.82 -12.77
N GLY A 213 7.05 -18.33 -11.96
CA GLY A 213 6.46 -17.69 -10.79
C GLY A 213 5.25 -16.81 -11.07
N GLU A 214 4.75 -16.75 -12.32
CA GLU A 214 3.53 -15.98 -12.65
C GLU A 214 2.27 -16.54 -12.01
N LEU A 215 1.36 -15.65 -11.61
CA LEU A 215 0.00 -15.99 -11.22
C LEU A 215 -0.88 -16.15 -12.46
N LEU A 216 -1.46 -17.34 -12.59
CA LEU A 216 -2.47 -17.69 -13.58
C LEU A 216 -3.82 -17.80 -12.87
N ILE A 217 -4.83 -17.11 -13.41
CA ILE A 217 -6.16 -17.04 -12.80
C ILE A 217 -7.18 -17.68 -13.72
N LYS A 218 -8.01 -18.55 -13.17
CA LYS A 218 -9.16 -19.12 -13.84
C LYS A 218 -10.40 -18.96 -12.95
N GLY A 219 -11.51 -18.56 -13.54
CA GLY A 219 -12.74 -18.38 -12.80
C GLY A 219 -13.77 -17.56 -13.57
N PRO A 220 -15.00 -17.47 -13.06
CA PRO A 220 -16.06 -16.68 -13.68
C PRO A 220 -15.76 -15.18 -13.64
N ASN A 221 -14.82 -14.75 -12.81
CA ASN A 221 -14.38 -13.37 -12.66
C ASN A 221 -13.43 -12.88 -13.78
N VAL A 222 -12.84 -13.79 -14.56
CA VAL A 222 -11.91 -13.46 -15.64
C VAL A 222 -12.63 -12.78 -16.80
N MET A 223 -12.03 -11.71 -17.33
CA MET A 223 -12.54 -10.90 -18.42
C MET A 223 -12.84 -11.71 -19.69
N MET A 224 -13.71 -11.15 -20.54
CA MET A 224 -13.96 -11.71 -21.89
C MET A 224 -12.85 -11.38 -22.92
N GLY A 225 -11.85 -10.59 -22.53
CA GLY A 225 -10.82 -10.05 -23.42
C GLY A 225 -10.91 -8.53 -23.63
N TYR A 226 -9.90 -7.95 -24.26
CA TYR A 226 -9.80 -6.50 -24.52
C TYR A 226 -10.73 -6.07 -25.67
N TYR A 227 -11.39 -4.91 -25.51
CA TYR A 227 -12.38 -4.45 -26.49
C TYR A 227 -11.72 -4.11 -27.83
N LYS A 228 -12.16 -4.78 -28.90
CA LYS A 228 -11.62 -4.65 -30.26
C LYS A 228 -10.12 -4.93 -30.38
N ASP A 229 -9.55 -5.71 -29.46
CA ASP A 229 -8.12 -6.04 -29.46
C ASP A 229 -7.92 -7.55 -29.23
N PRO A 230 -8.20 -8.39 -30.25
CA PRO A 230 -8.08 -9.84 -30.14
C PRO A 230 -6.62 -10.30 -29.99
N VAL A 231 -5.66 -9.52 -30.51
CA VAL A 231 -4.22 -9.83 -30.41
C VAL A 231 -3.78 -9.72 -28.95
N LYS A 232 -4.01 -8.58 -28.28
CA LYS A 232 -3.69 -8.45 -26.85
C LYS A 232 -4.46 -9.41 -25.98
N THR A 233 -5.68 -9.79 -26.37
CA THR A 233 -6.47 -10.79 -25.65
C THR A 233 -5.77 -12.14 -25.69
N ALA A 234 -5.32 -12.58 -26.86
CA ALA A 234 -4.60 -13.83 -27.03
C ALA A 234 -3.24 -13.82 -26.31
N GLU A 235 -2.57 -12.68 -26.21
CA GLU A 235 -1.29 -12.55 -25.50
C GLU A 235 -1.37 -12.83 -23.99
N VAL A 236 -2.54 -12.65 -23.38
CA VAL A 236 -2.73 -12.81 -21.93
C VAL A 236 -3.63 -13.98 -21.54
N MET A 237 -4.06 -14.80 -22.50
CA MET A 237 -4.99 -15.91 -22.29
C MET A 237 -4.40 -17.21 -22.83
N THR A 238 -4.28 -18.23 -21.98
CA THR A 238 -3.91 -19.59 -22.40
C THR A 238 -4.98 -20.57 -21.96
N GLY A 239 -5.84 -20.98 -22.90
CA GLY A 239 -7.04 -21.75 -22.59
C GLY A 239 -7.98 -20.95 -21.68
N ASP A 240 -8.33 -21.52 -20.52
CA ASP A 240 -9.18 -20.86 -19.51
C ASP A 240 -8.39 -19.96 -18.53
N PHE A 241 -7.06 -19.94 -18.62
CA PHE A 241 -6.22 -19.21 -17.69
C PHE A 241 -5.83 -17.83 -18.23
N PHE A 242 -6.03 -16.83 -17.39
CA PHE A 242 -5.52 -15.47 -17.58
C PHE A 242 -4.14 -15.32 -16.96
N HIS A 243 -3.19 -14.82 -17.75
CA HIS A 243 -1.84 -14.46 -17.33
C HIS A 243 -1.84 -13.05 -16.74
N THR A 244 -1.66 -12.97 -15.42
CA THR A 244 -1.76 -11.69 -14.70
C THR A 244 -0.60 -10.73 -14.98
N GLY A 245 0.56 -11.25 -15.40
CA GLY A 245 1.81 -10.51 -15.37
C GLY A 245 2.36 -10.25 -13.97
N ASP A 246 1.72 -10.78 -12.92
CA ASP A 246 2.14 -10.64 -11.52
C ASP A 246 2.80 -11.94 -11.05
N LYS A 247 3.81 -11.83 -10.18
CA LYS A 247 4.47 -12.97 -9.55
C LYS A 247 4.00 -13.15 -8.12
N GLY A 248 3.92 -14.40 -7.68
CA GLY A 248 3.55 -14.71 -6.32
C GLY A 248 3.92 -16.12 -5.90
N GLU A 249 3.68 -16.39 -4.62
CA GLU A 249 3.86 -17.69 -4.00
C GLU A 249 2.62 -18.02 -3.15
N ILE A 250 2.28 -19.31 -3.08
CA ILE A 250 1.25 -19.82 -2.17
C ILE A 250 1.98 -20.60 -1.09
N ASP A 251 1.76 -20.24 0.18
CA ASP A 251 2.37 -20.95 1.29
C ASP A 251 1.64 -22.27 1.63
N ALA A 252 2.19 -23.04 2.57
CA ALA A 252 1.63 -24.33 2.97
C ALA A 252 0.21 -24.24 3.56
N ASP A 253 -0.19 -23.07 4.05
CA ASP A 253 -1.51 -22.81 4.63
C ASP A 253 -2.50 -22.29 3.56
N GLY A 254 -2.05 -22.12 2.31
CA GLY A 254 -2.85 -21.65 1.18
C GLY A 254 -2.95 -20.13 1.04
N PHE A 255 -2.11 -19.36 1.74
CA PHE A 255 -2.09 -17.90 1.59
C PHE A 255 -1.29 -17.50 0.36
N LEU A 256 -1.87 -16.60 -0.43
CA LEU A 256 -1.23 -15.99 -1.58
C LEU A 256 -0.41 -14.78 -1.12
N LYS A 257 0.85 -14.71 -1.56
CA LYS A 257 1.72 -13.54 -1.39
C LYS A 257 2.21 -13.07 -2.75
N ILE A 258 2.07 -11.77 -3.00
CA ILE A 258 2.53 -11.13 -4.24
C ILE A 258 4.00 -10.75 -4.07
N THR A 259 4.84 -11.19 -4.99
CA THR A 259 6.30 -11.02 -4.93
C THR A 259 6.84 -10.03 -5.98
N GLY A 260 6.03 -9.64 -6.96
CA GLY A 260 6.39 -8.60 -7.93
C GLY A 260 5.50 -8.61 -9.16
N ARG A 261 5.88 -7.85 -10.20
CA ARG A 261 5.24 -7.88 -11.53
C ARG A 261 6.27 -8.06 -12.62
N LYS A 262 6.02 -8.99 -13.56
CA LYS A 262 6.90 -9.26 -14.72
C LYS A 262 7.27 -7.99 -15.49
N LYS A 263 6.30 -7.10 -15.72
CA LYS A 263 6.51 -5.86 -16.50
C LYS A 263 7.15 -4.72 -15.70
N GLU A 264 7.05 -4.73 -14.36
CA GLU A 264 7.68 -3.70 -13.52
C GLU A 264 9.09 -4.10 -13.08
N MET A 265 9.45 -5.38 -13.21
CA MET A 265 10.83 -5.84 -13.09
C MET A 265 11.65 -5.36 -14.26
N PHE A 266 12.75 -4.68 -13.97
CA PHE A 266 13.73 -4.34 -14.99
C PHE A 266 15.02 -5.11 -14.80
N LYS A 267 15.77 -5.23 -15.89
CA LYS A 267 17.11 -5.79 -15.90
C LYS A 267 18.11 -4.64 -15.97
N THR A 268 19.11 -4.68 -15.10
CA THR A 268 20.31 -3.84 -15.24
C THR A 268 21.15 -4.34 -16.42
N SER A 269 22.08 -3.52 -16.93
CA SER A 269 23.01 -3.93 -18.00
C SER A 269 23.88 -5.12 -17.60
N GLY A 270 24.12 -5.31 -16.28
CA GLY A 270 24.78 -6.49 -15.71
C GLY A 270 23.92 -7.77 -15.72
N GLY A 271 22.70 -7.70 -16.25
CA GLY A 271 21.84 -8.85 -16.43
C GLY A 271 21.12 -9.33 -15.16
N LYS A 272 21.16 -8.56 -14.07
CA LYS A 272 20.44 -8.86 -12.82
C LYS A 272 19.07 -8.19 -12.82
N TYR A 273 18.07 -8.92 -12.35
CA TYR A 273 16.72 -8.41 -12.18
C TYR A 273 16.59 -7.62 -10.88
N VAL A 274 15.84 -6.52 -10.95
CA VAL A 274 15.45 -5.69 -9.83
C VAL A 274 13.92 -5.69 -9.78
N ILE A 275 13.35 -5.69 -8.58
CA ILE A 275 11.91 -5.58 -8.36
C ILE A 275 11.63 -4.23 -7.68
N PRO A 276 11.48 -3.14 -8.44
CA PRO A 276 11.33 -1.78 -7.92
C PRO A 276 10.31 -1.65 -6.78
N PRO A 277 9.08 -2.21 -6.88
CA PRO A 277 8.09 -2.03 -5.82
C PRO A 277 8.52 -2.61 -4.46
N LEU A 278 9.36 -3.66 -4.44
CA LEU A 278 9.84 -4.22 -3.17
C LEU A 278 10.77 -3.25 -2.44
N LEU A 279 11.72 -2.66 -3.17
CA LEU A 279 12.65 -1.68 -2.63
C LEU A 279 11.93 -0.38 -2.24
N GLU A 280 11.02 0.08 -3.09
CA GLU A 280 10.23 1.29 -2.84
C GLU A 280 9.39 1.16 -1.57
N ASN A 281 8.67 0.05 -1.40
CA ASN A 281 7.83 -0.17 -0.22
C ASN A 281 8.64 -0.29 1.07
N ASP A 282 9.83 -0.88 1.01
CA ASP A 282 10.68 -0.99 2.20
C ASP A 282 11.25 0.38 2.61
N MET A 283 11.74 1.16 1.64
CA MET A 283 12.33 2.48 1.88
C MET A 283 11.31 3.55 2.27
N LYS A 284 10.05 3.44 1.83
CA LYS A 284 8.94 4.30 2.29
C LYS A 284 8.59 4.16 3.77
N GLN A 285 9.21 3.23 4.49
CA GLN A 285 9.11 3.19 5.95
C GLN A 285 9.88 4.34 6.63
N SER A 286 10.75 5.04 5.89
CA SER A 286 11.46 6.22 6.37
C SER A 286 10.55 7.45 6.39
N LEU A 287 10.53 8.18 7.52
CA LEU A 287 9.81 9.46 7.63
C LEU A 287 10.41 10.56 6.74
N PHE A 288 11.65 10.40 6.27
CA PHE A 288 12.30 11.36 5.37
C PHE A 288 11.86 11.20 3.90
N ILE A 289 11.23 10.08 3.55
CA ILE A 289 10.89 9.71 2.17
C ILE A 289 9.37 9.67 2.02
N GLU A 290 8.81 10.64 1.28
CA GLU A 290 7.37 10.65 0.98
C GLU A 290 7.07 9.73 -0.21
N GLN A 291 7.84 9.80 -1.29
CA GLN A 291 7.78 8.86 -2.41
C GLN A 291 9.19 8.50 -2.86
N ILE A 292 9.32 7.30 -3.43
CA ILE A 292 10.55 6.84 -4.06
C ILE A 292 10.16 6.04 -5.28
N MET A 293 10.88 6.27 -6.37
CA MET A 293 10.79 5.52 -7.60
C MET A 293 12.17 4.98 -7.95
N VAL A 294 12.32 3.67 -7.86
CA VAL A 294 13.51 2.94 -8.28
C VAL A 294 13.54 2.88 -9.80
N VAL A 295 14.69 3.26 -10.35
CA VAL A 295 14.99 3.40 -11.77
C VAL A 295 16.30 2.67 -12.09
N GLY A 296 16.59 2.44 -13.37
CA GLY A 296 17.82 1.78 -13.83
C GLY A 296 17.62 0.65 -14.83
N GLU A 297 16.50 0.65 -15.54
CA GLU A 297 16.28 -0.27 -16.65
C GLU A 297 17.34 -0.05 -17.74
N GLY A 298 18.08 -1.11 -18.08
CA GLY A 298 19.17 -1.04 -19.04
C GLY A 298 20.44 -0.34 -18.53
N GLU A 299 20.46 0.12 -17.28
CA GLU A 299 21.60 0.86 -16.71
C GLU A 299 22.54 -0.02 -15.88
N LYS A 300 23.73 0.52 -15.59
CA LYS A 300 24.81 -0.17 -14.84
C LYS A 300 24.42 -0.60 -13.42
N MET A 301 23.46 0.08 -12.80
CA MET A 301 23.06 -0.16 -11.42
C MET A 301 21.64 0.35 -11.15
N PRO A 302 20.95 -0.16 -10.12
CA PRO A 302 19.71 0.43 -9.65
C PRO A 302 19.97 1.77 -8.96
N ALA A 303 19.11 2.74 -9.20
CA ALA A 303 19.11 4.06 -8.57
C ALA A 303 17.69 4.50 -8.21
N ALA A 304 17.52 5.71 -7.67
CA ALA A 304 16.21 6.23 -7.29
C ALA A 304 16.00 7.71 -7.58
N LEU A 305 14.77 8.07 -7.91
CA LEU A 305 14.25 9.42 -7.73
C LEU A 305 13.40 9.45 -6.46
N ILE A 306 13.71 10.36 -5.55
CA ILE A 306 13.08 10.42 -4.23
C ILE A 306 12.37 11.76 -4.08
N GLN A 307 11.08 11.72 -3.77
CA GLN A 307 10.36 12.87 -3.24
C GLN A 307 10.57 12.92 -1.72
N PRO A 308 11.26 13.94 -1.18
CA PRO A 308 11.40 14.10 0.25
C PRO A 308 10.04 14.32 0.92
N ASN A 309 9.91 13.89 2.18
CA ASN A 309 8.80 14.33 3.02
C ASN A 309 9.08 15.75 3.52
N PHE A 310 8.70 16.75 2.71
CA PHE A 310 9.01 18.15 2.99
C PHE A 310 8.42 18.63 4.31
N ASP A 311 7.21 18.20 4.67
CA ASP A 311 6.58 18.58 5.93
C ASP A 311 7.43 18.09 7.11
N PHE A 312 7.71 16.78 7.16
CA PHE A 312 8.54 16.19 8.20
C PHE A 312 9.96 16.79 8.24
N ILE A 313 10.57 17.02 7.08
CA ILE A 313 11.94 17.55 6.99
C ILE A 313 12.00 18.99 7.49
N ARG A 314 11.00 19.84 7.19
CA ARG A 314 10.96 21.23 7.70
C ARG A 314 10.96 21.24 9.23
N ASP A 315 10.17 20.38 9.85
CA ASP A 315 10.16 20.25 11.31
C ASP A 315 11.46 19.68 11.85
N TRP A 316 12.01 18.65 11.20
CA TRP A 316 13.31 18.10 11.58
C TRP A 316 14.43 19.14 11.50
N ILE A 317 14.44 20.00 10.48
CA ILE A 317 15.35 21.14 10.36
C ILE A 317 15.17 22.05 11.58
N ASP A 318 13.95 22.44 11.91
CA ASP A 318 13.66 23.30 13.07
C ASP A 318 14.12 22.72 14.40
N PHE A 319 13.97 21.41 14.59
CA PHE A 319 14.33 20.76 15.85
C PHE A 319 15.81 20.41 15.97
N LYS A 320 16.50 20.14 14.86
CA LYS A 320 17.79 19.44 14.88
C LYS A 320 18.90 20.09 14.06
N GLN A 321 18.59 20.96 13.10
CA GLN A 321 19.58 21.48 12.14
C GLN A 321 19.32 22.95 11.80
N ASN A 322 20.07 23.85 12.42
CA ASN A 322 20.03 25.27 12.05
C ASN A 322 20.81 25.49 10.74
N GLY A 323 20.21 26.20 9.77
CA GLY A 323 20.92 26.68 8.56
C GLY A 323 20.57 26.00 7.24
N VAL A 324 19.54 25.15 7.19
CA VAL A 324 19.00 24.59 5.93
C VAL A 324 17.80 25.42 5.48
N GLY A 325 17.76 25.81 4.20
CA GLY A 325 16.60 26.46 3.59
C GLY A 325 15.36 25.55 3.64
N LYS A 326 14.18 26.14 3.75
CA LYS A 326 12.93 25.41 4.02
C LYS A 326 12.00 25.28 2.82
N THR A 327 12.34 25.92 1.70
CA THR A 327 11.62 25.67 0.45
C THR A 327 11.94 24.28 -0.07
N ASP A 328 11.02 23.67 -0.81
CA ASP A 328 11.16 22.30 -1.30
C ASP A 328 12.41 22.15 -2.18
N THR A 329 12.71 23.16 -2.99
CA THR A 329 13.93 23.24 -3.79
C THR A 329 15.20 23.33 -2.95
N GLU A 330 15.21 24.12 -1.87
CA GLU A 330 16.37 24.20 -0.97
C GLU A 330 16.58 22.88 -0.23
N ILE A 331 15.50 22.23 0.22
CA ILE A 331 15.54 20.92 0.86
C ILE A 331 16.11 19.87 -0.08
N ALA A 332 15.63 19.82 -1.33
CA ALA A 332 16.10 18.85 -2.33
C ALA A 332 17.57 19.03 -2.74
N ASN A 333 18.12 20.25 -2.63
CA ASN A 333 19.52 20.55 -2.97
C ASN A 333 20.46 20.60 -1.75
N SER A 334 19.95 20.41 -0.53
CA SER A 334 20.76 20.49 0.69
C SER A 334 21.61 19.24 0.88
N GLU A 335 22.94 19.39 0.97
CA GLU A 335 23.85 18.29 1.30
C GLU A 335 23.51 17.64 2.64
N ILE A 336 23.03 18.41 3.63
CA ILE A 336 22.63 17.89 4.94
C ILE A 336 21.44 16.93 4.79
N VAL A 337 20.44 17.31 3.99
CA VAL A 337 19.25 16.48 3.74
C VAL A 337 19.62 15.26 2.90
N ILE A 338 20.44 15.43 1.87
CA ILE A 338 20.93 14.32 1.03
C ILE A 338 21.68 13.30 1.87
N ASN A 339 22.62 13.73 2.71
CA ASN A 339 23.37 12.83 3.60
C ASN A 339 22.45 12.11 4.58
N ARG A 340 21.43 12.79 5.11
CA ARG A 340 20.46 12.17 6.01
C ARG A 340 19.59 11.13 5.30
N ILE A 341 19.16 11.39 4.06
CA ILE A 341 18.44 10.41 3.24
C ILE A 341 19.36 9.24 2.85
N GLN A 342 20.65 9.48 2.60
CA GLN A 342 21.63 8.41 2.34
C GLN A 342 21.71 7.42 3.50
N GLU A 343 21.71 7.89 4.75
CA GLU A 343 21.66 6.99 5.93
C GLU A 343 20.42 6.09 5.94
N GLU A 344 19.27 6.63 5.53
CA GLU A 344 18.02 5.85 5.42
C GLU A 344 18.12 4.84 4.28
N ILE A 345 18.62 5.24 3.11
CA ILE A 345 18.86 4.32 1.99
C ILE A 345 19.81 3.20 2.40
N ASP A 346 20.91 3.51 3.08
CA ASP A 346 21.89 2.53 3.55
C ASP A 346 21.30 1.57 4.60
N LYS A 347 20.41 2.08 5.46
CA LYS A 347 19.70 1.27 6.44
C LYS A 347 18.80 0.22 5.75
N TYR A 348 17.94 0.63 4.82
CA TYR A 348 17.00 -0.28 4.15
C TYR A 348 17.67 -1.15 3.09
N ASN A 349 18.71 -0.66 2.41
CA ASN A 349 19.50 -1.45 1.46
C ASN A 349 20.04 -2.77 2.07
N LYS A 350 20.24 -2.83 3.40
CA LYS A 350 20.70 -4.05 4.10
C LYS A 350 19.71 -5.21 4.01
N HIS A 351 18.43 -4.96 3.71
CA HIS A 351 17.42 -6.00 3.54
C HIS A 351 17.50 -6.70 2.17
N PHE A 352 18.29 -6.15 1.25
CA PHE A 352 18.33 -6.57 -0.15
C PHE A 352 19.71 -7.09 -0.56
N GLY A 353 19.74 -7.93 -1.61
CA GLY A 353 20.95 -8.41 -2.23
C GLY A 353 21.79 -7.27 -2.82
N LYS A 354 23.11 -7.42 -2.80
CA LYS A 354 24.06 -6.37 -3.23
C LYS A 354 23.79 -5.79 -4.63
N TRP A 355 23.20 -6.57 -5.53
CA TRP A 355 22.94 -6.19 -6.92
C TRP A 355 21.66 -5.37 -7.12
N GLU A 356 20.69 -5.49 -6.21
CA GLU A 356 19.40 -4.79 -6.28
C GLU A 356 19.39 -3.49 -5.45
N GLN A 357 20.30 -3.37 -4.48
CA GLN A 357 20.48 -2.16 -3.68
C GLN A 357 20.61 -0.88 -4.53
N ILE A 358 19.94 0.18 -4.07
CA ILE A 358 20.01 1.52 -4.66
C ILE A 358 21.42 2.06 -4.44
N LYS A 359 22.15 2.30 -5.53
CA LYS A 359 23.56 2.76 -5.49
C LYS A 359 23.69 4.27 -5.54
N ARG A 360 22.68 4.94 -6.08
CA ARG A 360 22.63 6.39 -6.21
C ARG A 360 21.17 6.84 -6.18
N PHE A 361 20.94 8.06 -5.74
CA PHE A 361 19.63 8.68 -5.83
C PHE A 361 19.76 10.18 -6.08
N GLU A 362 18.68 10.79 -6.52
CA GLU A 362 18.52 12.25 -6.59
C GLU A 362 17.17 12.63 -5.97
N LEU A 363 17.11 13.82 -5.36
CA LEU A 363 15.90 14.33 -4.72
C LEU A 363 15.12 15.20 -5.71
N THR A 364 13.81 15.01 -5.78
CA THR A 364 12.92 15.84 -6.59
C THR A 364 12.41 17.02 -5.77
N PRO A 365 12.34 18.25 -6.32
CA PRO A 365 11.90 19.43 -5.60
C PRO A 365 10.37 19.60 -5.53
N ASP A 366 9.59 18.76 -6.21
CA ASP A 366 8.12 18.91 -6.25
C ASP A 366 7.38 17.83 -5.46
N VAL A 367 6.18 18.18 -4.99
CA VAL A 367 5.24 17.23 -4.40
C VAL A 367 4.52 16.44 -5.50
N TRP A 368 4.65 15.11 -5.52
CA TRP A 368 4.00 14.26 -6.52
C TRP A 368 2.50 14.17 -6.25
N SER A 369 1.72 14.67 -7.20
CA SER A 369 0.26 14.80 -7.11
C SER A 369 -0.46 14.28 -8.36
N ILE A 370 -1.79 14.16 -8.27
CA ILE A 370 -2.65 13.82 -9.42
C ILE A 370 -2.66 14.98 -10.43
N GLU A 371 -2.81 16.20 -9.94
CA GLU A 371 -2.86 17.43 -10.75
C GLU A 371 -1.54 17.70 -11.48
N GLY A 372 -0.41 17.49 -10.81
CA GLY A 372 0.92 17.57 -11.42
C GLY A 372 1.24 16.40 -12.37
N GLY A 373 0.29 15.48 -12.60
CA GLY A 373 0.44 14.37 -13.53
C GLY A 373 1.23 13.17 -12.99
N HIS A 374 1.94 13.30 -11.86
CA HIS A 374 2.76 12.26 -11.26
C HIS A 374 1.97 11.01 -10.85
N LEU A 375 0.75 11.20 -10.32
CA LEU A 375 -0.06 10.11 -9.76
C LEU A 375 -1.34 9.84 -10.57
N THR A 376 -1.82 8.61 -10.53
CA THR A 376 -3.18 8.24 -10.97
C THR A 376 -4.23 8.67 -9.93
N PRO A 377 -5.53 8.69 -10.26
CA PRO A 377 -6.59 8.93 -9.27
C PRO A 377 -6.58 7.95 -8.09
N THR A 378 -6.01 6.75 -8.28
CA THR A 378 -5.80 5.75 -7.22
C THR A 378 -4.44 5.88 -6.52
N MET A 379 -3.77 7.02 -6.68
CA MET A 379 -2.49 7.38 -6.05
C MET A 379 -1.29 6.49 -6.45
N LYS A 380 -1.36 5.80 -7.60
CA LYS A 380 -0.21 5.07 -8.17
C LYS A 380 0.70 5.98 -8.98
N MET A 381 2.01 5.72 -8.96
CA MET A 381 3.01 6.47 -9.71
C MET A 381 2.90 6.22 -11.23
N LYS A 382 2.89 7.30 -12.02
CA LYS A 382 3.02 7.23 -13.49
C LYS A 382 4.49 7.30 -13.88
N ARG A 383 5.22 6.20 -13.67
CA ARG A 383 6.69 6.09 -13.78
C ARG A 383 7.29 6.80 -15.00
N ALA A 384 6.81 6.50 -16.20
CA ALA A 384 7.35 7.10 -17.44
C ALA A 384 7.20 8.64 -17.48
N ILE A 385 6.09 9.16 -16.94
CA ILE A 385 5.86 10.60 -16.86
C ILE A 385 6.81 11.22 -15.83
N ILE A 386 6.96 10.60 -14.66
CA ILE A 386 7.86 11.09 -13.60
C ILE A 386 9.31 11.10 -14.10
N VAL A 387 9.78 10.05 -14.77
CA VAL A 387 11.13 10.02 -15.37
C VAL A 387 11.28 11.13 -16.42
N GLY A 388 10.27 11.35 -17.26
CA GLY A 388 10.30 12.43 -18.26
C GLY A 388 10.33 13.83 -17.65
N ILE A 389 9.61 14.07 -16.55
CA ILE A 389 9.64 15.34 -15.80
C ILE A 389 11.04 15.57 -15.21
N TYR A 390 11.67 14.53 -14.68
CA TYR A 390 12.96 14.60 -13.99
C TYR A 390 14.12 14.01 -14.81
N GLN A 391 14.10 14.20 -16.13
CA GLN A 391 15.11 13.64 -17.02
C GLN A 391 16.52 14.13 -16.65
N ASP A 392 16.65 15.41 -16.27
CA ASP A 392 17.94 15.98 -15.85
C ASP A 392 18.52 15.28 -14.62
N LEU A 393 17.68 14.91 -13.65
CA LEU A 393 18.12 14.16 -12.46
C LEU A 393 18.46 12.70 -12.82
N TYR A 394 17.68 12.08 -13.71
CA TYR A 394 17.99 10.74 -14.23
C TYR A 394 19.34 10.73 -14.95
N ASP A 395 19.59 11.71 -15.81
CA ASP A 395 20.85 11.84 -16.54
C ASP A 395 22.01 12.14 -15.59
N LYS A 396 21.78 12.97 -14.57
CA LYS A 396 22.75 13.20 -13.51
C LYS A 396 23.20 11.89 -12.86
N ILE A 397 22.30 10.91 -12.67
CA ILE A 397 22.63 9.59 -12.10
C ILE A 397 23.53 8.76 -13.02
N TYR A 398 23.23 8.69 -14.33
CA TYR A 398 23.77 7.67 -15.23
C TYR A 398 24.71 8.16 -16.33
N ARG A 399 24.66 9.46 -16.66
CA ARG A 399 25.40 10.07 -17.77
C ARG A 399 26.56 10.98 -17.31
N VAL A 400 26.77 11.05 -16.00
CA VAL A 400 27.90 11.73 -15.34
C VAL A 400 29.02 10.75 -15.05
#